data_AF-A0A969L6K8-F1
#
_entry.id   AF-A0A969L6K8-F1
#
_cell.length_a   1.000
_cell.length_b   1.000
_cell.length_c   1.000
_cell.angle_alpha   90.00
_cell.angle_beta   90.00
_cell.angle_gamma   90.00
#
_symmetry.space_group_name_H-M   'P 1'
#
loop_
_entity.id
_entity.type
_entity.pdbx_description
1 polymer ?
#
loop_
_entity_poly.entity_id
_entity_poly.type
_entity_poly.pdbx_seq_one_letter_code
_entity_poly.pdbx_strand_id
1 'polypeptide(L)'
;MTTLKNKNKNEWEIKYKVILGFSLGIAALFLVGFLIFQSINKLLRAVDSLSEPNRELALLNGILVDLSGLETNNRAYSINSDEKFLTNIIQTTKRVRHKLLSLRNHASLPEDQQRQVDSIYTLLSAFPQNIKDFLDLKAELQETNFSAKAQNIIALRMKAFGSMRGDSVLLMTDTLEEITVKEIKKVEQAYQDYVRRDFEEQEKEKKSWLKRIFSKKKEEKEKKFDTIQRKPEITELTTTKFEITIDSAVVLRPDTVMRSINRTLGKLKQEEKDLHERINEKEMALIQYNASIIHHIKDILNRLEKEAQREARLSLENANEVAYSTIIIISLIVGVCVLSAIVLLYLISADITKSNFYKKQLLAAKKEAEELAQAKEAFLANMSHEIRTPLHAILGFSEQMLKEKSGLLPKEAAGAIHSSSKHLLALVNDILDLSKIEARQLKLEEVDFSLYELFHNVQQTFQIEARAKNIYLETHLPPEADLILHGDVFRFRQILFNLVSNAIKFTEKAEWISG
;
A
#
# COMPACT_ATOMS: atom_id res chain seq x y z
N MET A 1 -7.61 -18.81 -57.91
CA MET A 1 -6.32 -18.53 -57.23
C MET A 1 -6.37 -17.32 -56.29
N THR A 2 -7.24 -16.33 -56.53
CA THR A 2 -7.43 -15.14 -55.69
C THR A 2 -8.16 -15.38 -54.36
N THR A 3 -9.02 -16.41 -54.28
CA THR A 3 -9.80 -16.75 -53.07
C THR A 3 -8.96 -17.41 -51.96
N LEU A 4 -7.93 -18.19 -52.31
CA LEU A 4 -7.03 -18.83 -51.33
C LEU A 4 -6.05 -17.83 -50.67
N LYS A 5 -5.63 -16.79 -51.40
CA LYS A 5 -4.70 -15.77 -50.90
C LYS A 5 -5.35 -14.85 -49.86
N ASN A 6 -6.66 -14.63 -49.95
CA ASN A 6 -7.41 -13.79 -49.03
C ASN A 6 -7.72 -14.50 -47.70
N LYS A 7 -7.87 -15.84 -47.73
CA LYS A 7 -8.13 -16.65 -46.52
C LYS A 7 -6.92 -16.69 -45.58
N ASN A 8 -5.71 -16.82 -46.12
CA ASN A 8 -4.47 -16.80 -45.33
C ASN A 8 -4.16 -15.43 -44.70
N LYS A 9 -4.55 -14.33 -45.35
CA LYS A 9 -4.35 -12.98 -44.81
C LYS A 9 -5.24 -12.73 -43.58
N ASN A 10 -6.49 -13.16 -43.61
CA ASN A 10 -7.41 -13.06 -42.47
C ASN A 10 -7.01 -13.95 -41.29
N GLU A 11 -6.51 -15.16 -41.52
CA GLU A 11 -6.02 -16.01 -40.43
C GLU A 11 -4.81 -15.40 -39.71
N TRP A 12 -3.90 -14.77 -40.45
CA TRP A 12 -2.72 -14.12 -39.86
C TRP A 12 -3.11 -12.88 -39.05
N GLU A 13 -4.07 -12.08 -39.53
CA GLU A 13 -4.59 -10.94 -38.77
C GLU A 13 -5.26 -11.35 -37.44
N ILE A 14 -6.02 -12.45 -37.45
CA ILE A 14 -6.68 -12.95 -36.23
C ILE A 14 -5.62 -13.46 -35.23
N LYS A 15 -4.65 -14.26 -35.70
CA LYS A 15 -3.56 -14.76 -34.84
C LYS A 15 -2.74 -13.61 -34.25
N TYR A 16 -2.42 -12.59 -35.04
CA TYR A 16 -1.70 -11.41 -34.56
C TYR A 16 -2.49 -10.65 -33.49
N LYS A 17 -3.80 -10.41 -33.70
CA LYS A 17 -4.66 -9.74 -32.72
C LYS A 17 -4.76 -10.53 -31.40
N VAL A 18 -4.84 -11.86 -31.47
CA VAL A 18 -4.86 -12.73 -30.28
C VAL A 18 -3.53 -12.69 -29.54
N ILE A 19 -2.40 -12.83 -30.24
CA ILE A 19 -1.06 -12.76 -29.63
C ILE A 19 -0.82 -11.39 -29.00
N LEU A 20 -1.21 -10.31 -29.68
CA LEU A 20 -1.13 -8.95 -29.15
C LEU A 20 -1.94 -8.81 -27.86
N GLY A 21 -3.18 -9.31 -27.85
CA GLY A 21 -4.04 -9.29 -26.66
C GLY A 21 -3.45 -10.05 -25.47
N PHE A 22 -2.93 -11.27 -25.68
CA PHE A 22 -2.25 -12.03 -24.63
C PHE A 22 -0.97 -11.34 -24.15
N SER A 23 -0.18 -10.76 -25.06
CA SER A 23 1.04 -10.03 -24.69
C SER A 23 0.75 -8.79 -23.84
N LEU A 24 -0.32 -8.05 -24.16
CA LEU A 24 -0.80 -6.92 -23.36
C LEU A 24 -1.28 -7.37 -21.97
N GLY A 25 -2.00 -8.49 -21.89
CA GLY A 25 -2.42 -9.06 -20.60
C GLY A 25 -1.25 -9.48 -19.71
N ILE A 26 -0.22 -10.11 -20.29
CA ILE A 26 1.01 -10.47 -19.57
C ILE A 26 1.77 -9.22 -19.12
N ALA A 27 1.89 -8.21 -19.99
CA ALA A 27 2.53 -6.94 -19.64
C ALA A 27 1.80 -6.22 -18.49
N ALA A 28 0.46 -6.24 -18.49
CA ALA A 28 -0.35 -5.68 -17.42
C ALA A 28 -0.15 -6.45 -16.09
N LEU A 29 -0.11 -7.78 -16.11
CA LEU A 29 0.20 -8.59 -14.92
C LEU A 29 1.60 -8.28 -14.37
N PHE A 30 2.59 -8.13 -15.27
CA PHE A 30 3.95 -7.78 -14.87
C PHE A 30 4.03 -6.38 -14.25
N LEU A 31 3.32 -5.40 -14.83
CA LEU A 31 3.21 -4.04 -14.30
C LEU A 31 2.58 -4.05 -12.90
N VAL A 32 1.48 -4.80 -12.71
CA VAL A 32 0.83 -4.98 -11.42
C VAL A 32 1.78 -5.60 -10.40
N GLY A 33 2.47 -6.68 -10.77
CA GLY A 33 3.47 -7.32 -9.90
C GLY A 33 4.60 -6.38 -9.51
N PHE A 34 5.11 -5.59 -10.47
CA PHE A 34 6.16 -4.61 -10.23
C PHE A 34 5.71 -3.49 -9.27
N LEU A 35 4.49 -2.96 -9.44
CA LEU A 35 3.94 -1.95 -8.55
C LEU A 35 3.73 -2.49 -7.12
N ILE A 36 3.26 -3.73 -6.98
CA ILE A 36 3.13 -4.41 -5.68
C ILE A 36 4.50 -4.58 -5.02
N PHE A 37 5.51 -5.04 -5.76
CA PHE A 37 6.86 -5.20 -5.24
C PHE A 37 7.47 -3.86 -4.77
N GLN A 38 7.30 -2.80 -5.57
CA GLN A 38 7.75 -1.45 -5.20
C GLN A 38 7.05 -0.96 -3.92
N SER A 39 5.75 -1.24 -3.79
CA SER A 39 4.92 -0.88 -2.65
C SER A 39 5.36 -1.60 -1.37
N ILE A 40 5.56 -2.91 -1.44
CA ILE A 40 6.04 -3.73 -0.32
C ILE A 40 7.43 -3.26 0.14
N ASN A 41 8.34 -2.97 -0.79
CA ASN A 41 9.68 -2.49 -0.43
C ASN A 41 9.66 -1.11 0.24
N LYS A 42 8.73 -0.22 -0.14
CA LYS A 42 8.54 1.06 0.56
C LYS A 42 8.02 0.85 1.98
N LEU A 43 7.08 -0.08 2.15
CA LEU A 43 6.52 -0.42 3.45
C LEU A 43 7.57 -1.07 4.37
N LEU A 44 8.35 -2.03 3.87
CA LEU A 44 9.43 -2.66 4.64
C LEU A 44 10.44 -1.64 5.16
N ARG A 45 10.89 -0.70 4.31
CA ARG A 45 11.80 0.38 4.75
C ARG A 45 11.18 1.29 5.81
N ALA A 46 9.88 1.56 5.72
CA ALA A 46 9.17 2.34 6.72
C ALA A 46 9.10 1.60 8.06
N VAL A 47 8.85 0.28 8.04
CA VAL A 47 8.83 -0.58 9.25
C VAL A 47 10.23 -0.73 9.86
N ASP A 48 11.27 -0.87 9.04
CA ASP A 48 12.66 -0.94 9.52
C ASP A 48 13.06 0.33 10.26
N SER A 49 12.67 1.51 9.76
CA SER A 49 12.91 2.80 10.43
C SER A 49 12.19 2.95 11.78
N LEU A 50 11.13 2.16 12.02
CA LEU A 50 10.36 2.14 13.27
C LEU A 50 10.91 1.15 14.31
N SER A 51 11.72 0.19 13.88
CA SER A 51 12.14 -0.94 14.72
C SER A 51 13.45 -0.71 15.45
N GLU A 52 14.17 0.39 15.17
CA GLU A 52 15.33 0.78 15.96
C GLU A 52 14.87 1.45 17.27
N PRO A 53 15.03 0.80 18.44
CA PRO A 53 14.81 1.47 19.71
C PRO A 53 15.73 2.70 19.74
N ASN A 54 15.17 3.88 20.01
CA ASN A 54 15.90 5.14 19.97
C ASN A 54 16.99 5.17 21.06
N ARG A 55 18.12 4.54 20.74
CA ARG A 55 19.27 4.30 21.61
C ARG A 55 19.92 5.62 22.00
N GLU A 56 19.84 6.61 21.13
CA GLU A 56 20.19 8.00 21.40
C GLU A 56 19.37 8.56 22.57
N LEU A 57 18.05 8.41 22.54
CA LEU A 57 17.17 8.86 23.62
C LEU A 57 17.45 8.16 24.96
N ALA A 58 17.76 6.86 24.90
CA ALA A 58 18.12 6.09 26.09
C ALA A 58 19.47 6.55 26.68
N LEU A 59 20.45 6.88 25.83
CA LEU A 59 21.73 7.45 26.24
C LEU A 59 21.55 8.85 26.85
N LEU A 60 20.77 9.73 26.21
CA LEU A 60 20.47 11.08 26.72
C LEU A 60 19.79 11.03 28.10
N ASN A 61 18.74 10.23 28.25
CA ASN A 61 18.08 10.01 29.54
C ASN A 61 19.05 9.44 30.59
N GLY A 62 19.87 8.46 30.20
CA GLY A 62 20.89 7.89 31.07
C GLY A 62 21.95 8.91 31.53
N ILE A 63 22.25 9.93 30.72
CA ILE A 63 23.15 11.02 31.08
C ILE A 63 22.46 12.02 32.02
N LEU A 64 21.20 12.38 31.77
CA LEU A 64 20.41 13.28 32.63
C LEU A 64 20.24 12.74 34.06
N VAL A 65 20.02 11.43 34.19
CA VAL A 65 19.96 10.75 35.49
C VAL A 65 21.29 10.83 36.22
N ASP A 66 22.40 10.52 35.54
CA ASP A 66 23.74 10.58 36.13
C ASP A 66 24.12 12.02 36.54
N LEU A 67 23.73 13.04 35.77
CA LEU A 67 23.93 14.46 36.11
C LEU A 67 23.12 14.91 37.33
N SER A 68 21.89 14.41 37.46
CA SER A 68 21.07 14.67 38.65
C SER A 68 21.70 14.01 39.88
N GLY A 69 22.24 12.79 39.72
CA GLY A 69 23.04 12.13 40.76
C GLY A 69 24.32 12.89 41.10
N LEU A 70 25.00 13.50 40.12
CA LEU A 70 26.17 14.38 40.37
C LEU A 70 25.78 15.58 41.22
N GLU A 71 24.67 16.24 40.90
CA GLU A 71 24.17 17.38 41.67
C GLU A 71 23.85 17.01 43.11
N THR A 72 23.13 15.90 43.33
CA THR A 72 22.80 15.40 44.66
C THR A 72 24.05 15.05 45.46
N ASN A 73 25.01 14.34 44.85
CA ASN A 73 26.25 13.98 45.54
C ASN A 73 27.12 15.22 45.82
N ASN A 74 27.13 16.22 44.93
CA ASN A 74 27.86 17.47 45.13
C ASN A 74 27.28 18.27 46.31
N ARG A 75 25.95 18.38 46.42
CA ARG A 75 25.28 19.00 47.57
C ARG A 75 25.48 18.21 48.87
N ALA A 76 25.44 16.87 48.80
CA ALA A 76 25.68 16.03 49.97
C ALA A 76 27.13 16.14 50.46
N TYR A 77 28.10 16.25 49.55
CA TYR A 77 29.50 16.47 49.87
C TYR A 77 29.73 17.84 50.51
N SER A 78 29.11 18.92 50.01
CA SER A 78 29.26 20.24 50.63
C SER A 78 28.76 20.27 52.07
N ILE A 79 27.69 19.53 52.38
CA ILE A 79 27.10 19.50 53.74
C ILE A 79 27.89 18.58 54.68
N ASN A 80 28.24 17.38 54.23
CA ASN A 80 28.76 16.32 55.11
C ASN A 80 30.28 16.15 55.06
N SER A 81 30.96 16.71 54.04
CA SER A 81 32.40 16.56 53.78
C SER A 81 32.91 15.10 53.76
N ASP A 82 32.03 14.13 53.49
CA ASP A 82 32.35 12.69 53.46
C ASP A 82 32.98 12.27 52.12
N GLU A 83 34.18 11.65 52.17
CA GLU A 83 34.95 11.16 51.03
C GLU A 83 34.18 10.18 50.13
N LYS A 84 33.15 9.50 50.66
CA LYS A 84 32.29 8.62 49.87
C LYS A 84 31.57 9.38 48.76
N PHE A 85 31.10 10.59 49.02
CA PHE A 85 30.44 11.43 48.01
C PHE A 85 31.43 11.92 46.95
N LEU A 86 32.66 12.26 47.36
CA LEU A 86 33.74 12.63 46.44
C LEU A 86 34.05 11.49 45.45
N THR A 87 34.15 10.27 45.96
CA THR A 87 34.35 9.07 45.14
C THR A 87 33.20 8.85 44.16
N ASN A 88 31.95 9.00 44.62
CA ASN A 88 30.75 8.90 43.78
C ASN A 88 30.72 9.98 42.69
N ILE A 89 31.16 11.20 43.00
CA ILE A 89 31.24 12.29 42.04
C ILE A 89 32.24 11.97 40.93
N ILE A 90 33.45 11.52 41.29
CA ILE A 90 34.49 11.15 40.31
C ILE A 90 34.01 10.00 39.41
N GLN A 91 33.42 8.96 40.02
CA GLN A 91 32.90 7.81 39.27
C GLN A 91 31.75 8.19 38.34
N THR A 92 30.81 9.01 38.81
CA THR A 92 29.66 9.43 37.99
C THR A 92 30.10 10.37 36.87
N THR A 93 31.06 11.25 37.11
CA THR A 93 31.67 12.09 36.06
C THR A 93 32.32 11.23 34.97
N LYS A 94 33.03 10.15 35.34
CA LYS A 94 33.59 9.19 34.39
C LYS A 94 32.50 8.48 33.58
N ARG A 95 31.40 8.06 34.22
CA ARG A 95 30.26 7.42 33.53
C ARG A 95 29.59 8.36 32.53
N VAL A 96 29.29 9.60 32.94
CA VAL A 96 28.73 10.64 32.06
C VAL A 96 29.62 10.86 30.84
N ARG A 97 30.94 10.99 31.06
CA ARG A 97 31.91 11.16 29.97
C ARG A 97 31.92 9.98 28.99
N HIS A 98 31.81 8.74 29.49
CA HIS A 98 31.78 7.56 28.65
C HIS A 98 30.48 7.45 27.83
N LYS A 99 29.34 7.78 28.45
CA LYS A 99 28.03 7.85 27.77
C LYS A 99 28.01 8.95 26.71
N LEU A 100 28.59 10.12 26.97
CA LEU A 100 28.75 11.19 25.99
C LEU A 100 29.66 10.78 24.82
N LEU A 101 30.74 10.04 25.09
CA LEU A 101 31.60 9.51 24.03
C LEU A 101 30.85 8.48 23.17
N SER A 102 30.02 7.66 23.80
CA SER A 102 29.15 6.70 23.11
C SER A 102 28.10 7.41 22.26
N LEU A 103 27.53 8.50 22.76
CA LEU A 103 26.60 9.36 22.03
C LEU A 103 27.27 9.98 20.81
N ARG A 104 28.47 10.55 20.98
CA ARG A 104 29.28 11.14 19.90
C ARG A 104 29.66 10.13 18.81
N ASN A 105 29.95 8.89 19.20
CA ASN A 105 30.35 7.84 18.27
C ASN A 105 29.16 7.08 17.66
N HIS A 106 27.92 7.35 18.09
CA HIS A 106 26.74 6.79 17.46
C HIS A 106 26.53 7.45 16.10
N ALA A 107 26.22 6.64 15.09
CA ALA A 107 26.28 7.03 13.68
C ALA A 107 25.42 8.27 13.37
N SER A 108 26.06 9.28 12.79
CA SER A 108 25.44 10.43 12.12
C SER A 108 24.64 11.44 12.96
N LEU A 109 25.12 11.82 14.15
CA LEU A 109 24.69 13.10 14.73
C LEU A 109 25.04 14.24 13.75
N PRO A 110 24.10 15.12 13.37
CA PRO A 110 24.37 16.33 12.61
C PRO A 110 25.50 17.16 13.22
N GLU A 111 26.24 17.88 12.39
CA GLU A 111 27.43 18.65 12.81
C GLU A 111 27.11 19.64 13.96
N ASP A 112 25.89 20.20 13.97
CA ASP A 112 25.40 21.08 15.03
C ASP A 112 25.23 20.35 16.38
N GLN A 113 24.73 19.11 16.38
CA GLN A 113 24.53 18.32 17.59
C GLN A 113 25.87 17.77 18.13
N GLN A 114 26.82 17.43 17.25
CA GLN A 114 28.18 17.07 17.67
C GLN A 114 28.88 18.22 18.41
N ARG A 115 28.77 19.45 17.89
CA ARG A 115 29.32 20.64 18.56
C ARG A 115 28.69 20.91 19.92
N GLN A 116 27.40 20.64 20.08
CA GLN A 116 26.71 20.72 21.38
C GLN A 116 27.24 19.68 22.38
N VAL A 117 27.48 18.43 21.93
CA VAL A 117 28.09 17.37 22.74
C VAL A 117 29.54 17.72 23.14
N ASP A 118 30.32 18.32 22.24
CA ASP A 118 31.69 18.77 22.54
C ASP A 118 31.72 19.94 23.54
N SER A 119 30.73 20.84 23.49
CA SER A 119 30.52 21.87 24.51
C SER A 119 30.25 21.25 25.89
N ILE A 120 29.37 20.24 25.97
CA ILE A 120 29.14 19.48 27.20
C ILE A 120 30.45 18.83 27.70
N TYR A 121 31.26 18.25 26.80
CA TYR A 121 32.53 17.64 27.18
C TYR A 121 33.49 18.65 27.79
N THR A 122 33.58 19.83 27.17
CA THR A 122 34.42 20.95 27.65
C THR A 122 33.97 21.40 29.03
N LEU A 123 32.67 21.58 29.24
CA LEU A 123 32.10 21.97 30.53
C LEU A 123 32.30 20.93 31.62
N LEU A 124 32.08 19.66 31.30
CA LEU A 124 32.29 18.56 32.23
C LEU A 124 33.77 18.39 32.61
N SER A 125 34.70 18.76 31.72
CA SER A 125 36.14 18.68 32.00
C SER A 125 36.64 19.69 33.03
N ALA A 126 35.92 20.80 33.24
CA ALA A 126 36.21 21.78 34.29
C ALA A 126 35.81 21.27 35.69
N PHE A 127 34.85 20.34 35.77
CA PHE A 127 34.24 19.89 37.01
C PHE A 127 35.23 19.23 38.00
N PRO A 128 36.13 18.31 37.58
CA PRO A 128 37.13 17.72 38.48
C PRO A 128 38.12 18.75 39.04
N GLN A 129 38.47 19.76 38.24
CA GLN A 129 39.39 20.81 38.68
C GLN A 129 38.72 21.70 39.74
N ASN A 130 37.45 22.07 39.55
CA ASN A 130 36.72 22.86 40.54
C ASN A 130 36.58 22.13 41.90
N ILE A 131 36.41 20.80 41.87
CA ILE A 131 36.37 19.98 43.08
C ILE A 131 37.74 19.95 43.76
N LYS A 132 38.82 19.87 42.98
CA LYS A 132 40.18 19.97 43.52
C LYS A 132 40.41 21.32 44.18
N ASP A 133 40.04 22.42 43.52
CA ASP A 133 40.18 23.77 44.05
C ASP A 133 39.36 23.95 45.37
N PHE A 134 38.19 23.29 45.47
CA PHE A 134 37.39 23.22 46.70
C PHE A 134 38.08 22.42 47.83
N LEU A 135 38.72 21.29 47.50
CA LEU A 135 39.46 20.48 48.46
C LEU A 135 40.69 21.21 48.99
N ASP A 136 41.44 21.87 48.09
CA ASP A 136 42.61 22.66 48.44
C ASP A 136 42.22 23.84 49.37
N LEU A 137 41.07 24.46 49.13
CA LEU A 137 40.49 25.51 49.99
C LEU A 137 40.11 24.96 51.39
N LYS A 138 39.58 23.74 51.48
CA LYS A 138 39.27 23.11 52.78
C LYS A 138 40.53 22.68 53.55
N ALA A 139 41.58 22.27 52.85
CA ALA A 139 42.86 21.95 53.48
C ALA A 139 43.52 23.20 54.11
N GLU A 140 43.37 24.37 53.47
CA GLU A 140 43.90 25.65 53.97
C GLU A 140 43.31 26.05 55.35
N LEU A 141 42.03 25.75 55.61
CA LEU A 141 41.41 25.93 56.94
C LEU A 141 42.04 25.06 58.03
N GLN A 142 42.39 23.81 57.69
CA GLN A 142 42.93 22.85 58.65
C GLN A 142 44.40 23.13 58.97
N GLU A 143 45.18 23.63 58.01
CA GLU A 143 46.58 23.98 58.20
C GLU A 143 46.79 25.25 59.05
N THR A 144 45.83 26.18 59.04
CA THR A 144 45.84 27.33 59.95
C THR A 144 45.49 26.89 61.38
N ASN A 145 46.45 26.28 62.09
CA ASN A 145 46.27 25.84 63.48
C ASN A 145 46.26 27.04 64.44
N PHE A 146 45.17 27.82 64.43
CA PHE A 146 44.95 29.00 65.29
C PHE A 146 45.07 28.64 66.78
N SER A 147 44.71 27.42 67.15
CA SER A 147 44.89 26.88 68.51
C SER A 147 46.37 26.79 68.89
N ALA A 148 47.23 26.21 68.04
CA ALA A 148 48.67 26.17 68.27
C ALA A 148 49.31 27.57 68.29
N LYS A 149 48.85 28.49 67.44
CA LYS A 149 49.31 29.90 67.45
C LYS A 149 48.91 30.62 68.74
N ALA A 150 47.67 30.45 69.20
CA ALA A 150 47.20 31.01 70.47
C ALA A 150 47.99 30.43 71.66
N GLN A 151 48.24 29.12 71.67
CA GLN A 151 49.07 28.46 72.69
C GLN A 151 50.52 28.98 72.69
N ASN A 152 51.12 29.19 71.51
CA ASN A 152 52.48 29.72 71.39
C ASN A 152 52.57 31.18 71.89
N ILE A 153 51.60 32.03 71.53
CA ILE A 153 51.52 33.42 72.04
C ILE A 153 51.34 33.45 73.56
N ILE A 154 50.48 32.58 74.10
CA ILE A 154 50.29 32.45 75.55
C ILE A 154 51.58 31.98 76.22
N ALA A 155 52.26 30.98 75.66
CA ALA A 155 53.51 30.43 76.19
C ALA A 155 54.66 31.45 76.17
N LEU A 156 54.84 32.19 75.07
CA LEU A 156 55.85 33.25 74.94
C LEU A 156 55.61 34.37 75.95
N ARG A 157 54.37 34.83 76.10
CA ARG A 157 53.99 35.87 77.08
C ARG A 157 54.14 35.38 78.53
N MET A 158 53.81 34.12 78.83
CA MET A 158 54.02 33.52 80.15
C MET A 158 55.51 33.33 80.48
N LYS A 159 56.35 33.00 79.49
CA LYS A 159 57.80 32.88 79.65
C LYS A 159 58.48 34.23 79.88
N ALA A 160 58.03 35.28 79.19
CA ALA A 160 58.45 36.66 79.45
C ALA A 160 58.03 37.15 80.85
N PHE A 161 56.89 36.69 81.36
CA PHE A 161 56.43 36.97 82.72
C PHE A 161 57.26 36.22 83.79
N GLY A 162 57.60 34.94 83.56
CA GLY A 162 58.37 34.12 84.50
C GLY A 162 59.85 34.46 84.62
N SER A 163 60.42 35.21 83.67
CA SER A 163 61.82 35.67 83.66
C SER A 163 62.03 37.00 84.40
N MET A 164 60.97 37.63 84.92
CA MET A 164 61.04 38.86 85.71
C MET A 164 61.38 38.57 87.19
N ARG A 165 62.68 38.60 87.53
CA ARG A 165 63.16 38.87 88.89
C ARG A 165 64.06 40.11 88.84
N GLY A 166 63.48 41.27 89.11
CA GLY A 166 64.20 42.55 89.23
C GLY A 166 63.56 43.66 88.38
N ASP A 167 63.60 44.89 88.90
CA ASP A 167 63.05 46.14 88.30
C ASP A 167 63.75 46.52 86.99
N SER A 168 63.61 45.70 85.96
CA SER A 168 64.15 45.96 84.62
C SER A 168 63.02 46.02 83.61
N VAL A 169 62.91 47.17 82.95
CA VAL A 169 62.03 47.38 81.80
C VAL A 169 62.63 46.63 80.62
N LEU A 170 62.09 45.45 80.32
CA LEU A 170 62.47 44.68 79.15
C LEU A 170 61.67 45.19 77.93
N LEU A 171 62.32 45.92 77.03
CA LEU A 171 61.83 46.16 75.68
C LEU A 171 62.12 44.89 74.86
N MET A 172 61.14 43.97 74.81
CA MET A 172 61.15 42.91 73.81
C MET A 172 60.21 43.29 72.68
N THR A 173 60.80 43.69 71.55
CA THR A 173 60.14 43.71 70.26
C THR A 173 60.27 42.31 69.67
N ASP A 174 59.42 41.38 70.10
CA ASP A 174 59.37 40.07 69.46
C ASP A 174 58.49 40.15 68.22
N THR A 175 59.12 40.07 67.05
CA THR A 175 58.45 39.79 65.78
C THR A 175 57.89 38.38 65.83
N LEU A 176 56.57 38.23 65.90
CA LEU A 176 55.92 36.93 65.70
C LEU A 176 56.10 36.52 64.24
N GLU A 177 56.38 35.22 64.02
CA GLU A 177 56.67 34.60 62.72
C GLU A 177 55.76 35.06 61.57
N GLU A 178 56.35 35.13 60.37
CA GLU A 178 55.71 35.39 59.08
C GLU A 178 54.45 34.54 58.91
N ILE A 179 53.29 35.18 58.87
CA ILE A 179 52.08 34.52 58.39
C ILE A 179 52.03 34.71 56.87
N THR A 180 52.37 33.67 56.13
CA THR A 180 51.98 33.53 54.73
C THR A 180 50.47 33.30 54.67
N VAL A 181 49.69 34.37 54.56
CA VAL A 181 48.30 34.28 54.12
C VAL A 181 48.29 34.49 52.61
N LYS A 182 47.79 33.52 51.85
CA LYS A 182 47.58 33.67 50.41
C LYS A 182 46.42 34.64 50.21
N GLU A 183 46.74 35.85 49.78
CA GLU A 183 45.72 36.82 49.42
C GLU A 183 45.07 36.40 48.09
N ILE A 184 43.76 36.12 48.13
CA ILE A 184 43.00 35.81 46.92
C ILE A 184 42.27 37.09 46.53
N LYS A 185 42.75 37.75 45.48
CA LYS A 185 42.10 38.92 44.91
C LYS A 185 40.71 38.53 44.41
N LYS A 186 39.72 39.18 45.01
CA LYS A 186 38.37 39.47 44.48
C LYS A 186 37.80 38.37 43.55
N VAL A 187 36.88 37.57 44.09
CA VAL A 187 35.94 36.82 43.25
C VAL A 187 35.05 37.87 42.57
N GLU A 188 35.45 38.32 41.39
CA GLU A 188 34.60 39.16 40.57
C GLU A 188 33.36 38.30 40.26
N GLN A 189 32.19 38.72 40.76
CA GLN A 189 30.93 38.06 40.47
C GLN A 189 30.70 38.14 38.95
N ALA A 190 31.17 37.13 38.23
CA ALA A 190 30.77 36.88 36.85
C ALA A 190 29.36 36.27 36.87
N TYR A 191 28.40 37.04 37.37
CA TYR A 191 26.98 36.75 37.23
C TYR A 191 26.36 37.87 36.41
N GLN A 192 25.52 37.48 35.46
CA GLN A 192 24.58 38.32 34.69
C GLN A 192 25.07 38.90 33.36
N ASP A 193 25.56 38.08 32.42
CA ASP A 193 25.29 38.37 31.01
C ASP A 193 25.25 37.07 30.19
N TYR A 194 24.06 36.47 30.12
CA TYR A 194 23.75 35.49 29.09
C TYR A 194 22.68 36.09 28.18
N VAL A 195 23.07 36.34 26.92
CA VAL A 195 22.14 36.79 25.88
C VAL A 195 21.27 35.60 25.48
N ARG A 196 20.12 35.46 26.14
CA ARG A 196 19.04 34.59 25.69
C ARG A 196 18.52 35.15 24.36
N ARG A 197 18.65 34.40 23.27
CA ARG A 197 17.97 34.75 22.01
C ARG A 197 16.97 33.67 21.68
N ASP A 198 15.73 33.91 22.10
CA ASP A 198 14.59 33.04 21.84
C ASP A 198 14.44 32.86 20.31
N PHE A 199 14.37 31.61 19.87
CA PHE A 199 13.91 31.30 18.51
C PHE A 199 12.39 31.47 18.51
N GLU A 200 11.89 32.52 17.86
CA GLU A 200 10.46 32.65 17.58
C GLU A 200 9.97 31.40 16.82
N GLU A 201 8.94 30.79 17.38
CA GLU A 201 8.22 29.65 16.86
C GLU A 201 7.45 30.07 15.61
N GLN A 202 7.97 29.79 14.40
CA GLN A 202 7.18 29.93 13.18
C GLN A 202 6.21 28.76 13.06
N GLU A 203 4.96 29.02 13.44
CA GLU A 203 3.79 28.23 13.12
C GLU A 203 3.67 28.10 11.58
N LYS A 204 3.86 26.89 11.06
CA LYS A 204 3.77 26.63 9.62
C LYS A 204 2.29 26.55 9.21
N GLU A 205 1.76 27.65 8.69
CA GLU A 205 0.55 27.63 7.86
C GLU A 205 0.70 26.65 6.68
N LYS A 206 -0.33 25.82 6.46
CA LYS A 206 -0.50 24.93 5.32
C LYS A 206 -0.38 25.71 4.00
N LYS A 207 0.76 25.64 3.32
CA LYS A 207 0.96 26.23 1.99
C LYS A 207 0.99 25.18 0.89
N SER A 208 0.11 25.43 -0.09
CA SER A 208 -0.19 24.68 -1.29
C SER A 208 1.04 24.29 -2.12
N TRP A 209 1.01 23.05 -2.64
CA TRP A 209 2.06 22.33 -3.35
C TRP A 209 2.71 23.07 -4.55
N LEU A 210 2.01 24.04 -5.15
CA LEU A 210 2.44 24.72 -6.38
C LEU A 210 3.51 25.83 -6.20
N LYS A 211 3.85 26.25 -4.97
CA LYS A 211 4.91 27.27 -4.75
C LYS A 211 6.32 26.71 -4.47
N ARG A 212 6.49 25.38 -4.43
CA ARG A 212 7.81 24.74 -4.16
C ARG A 212 8.73 24.64 -5.39
N ILE A 213 8.23 24.94 -6.59
CA ILE A 213 8.99 24.77 -7.85
C ILE A 213 9.82 26.01 -8.21
N PHE A 214 9.54 27.19 -7.65
CA PHE A 214 10.20 28.46 -8.05
C PHE A 214 10.70 29.33 -6.88
N SER A 215 11.47 28.76 -5.95
CA SER A 215 12.33 29.62 -5.11
C SER A 215 13.75 29.07 -5.06
N LYS A 216 14.64 29.84 -5.68
CA LYS A 216 16.09 29.63 -5.76
C LYS A 216 16.75 30.64 -4.82
N LYS A 217 17.87 30.21 -4.23
CA LYS A 217 18.89 30.98 -3.49
C LYS A 217 18.68 31.04 -1.97
N LYS A 218 19.44 30.17 -1.30
CA LYS A 218 19.69 30.08 0.14
C LYS A 218 20.81 31.07 0.47
N GLU A 219 20.51 32.11 1.25
CA GLU A 219 21.55 32.93 1.91
C GLU A 219 21.92 32.26 3.24
N GLU A 220 23.18 31.86 3.37
CA GLU A 220 23.80 31.48 4.63
C GLU A 220 23.92 32.71 5.52
N LYS A 221 23.13 32.76 6.60
CA LYS A 221 23.41 33.62 7.74
C LYS A 221 24.13 32.79 8.78
N GLU A 222 25.37 33.18 9.10
CA GLU A 222 26.16 32.69 10.23
C GLU A 222 25.30 32.63 11.50
N LYS A 223 25.12 31.42 12.03
CA LYS A 223 24.53 31.19 13.35
C LYS A 223 25.66 31.24 14.38
N LYS A 224 25.74 32.33 15.14
CA LYS A 224 26.61 32.45 16.31
C LYS A 224 25.95 31.77 17.51
N PHE A 225 26.72 30.96 18.24
CA PHE A 225 26.27 30.15 19.37
C PHE A 225 26.81 30.68 20.70
N ASP A 226 26.13 30.31 21.78
CA ASP A 226 26.40 30.76 23.14
C ASP A 226 27.81 30.36 23.59
N THR A 227 28.60 31.37 23.96
CA THR A 227 29.96 31.22 24.49
C THR A 227 29.96 31.69 25.94
N ILE A 228 30.46 30.86 26.86
CA ILE A 228 30.73 31.30 28.24
C ILE A 228 31.89 32.28 28.16
N GLN A 229 31.62 33.57 28.38
CA GLN A 229 32.61 34.60 28.11
C GLN A 229 33.77 34.63 29.11
N ARG A 230 33.64 34.13 30.35
CA ARG A 230 34.76 34.10 31.32
C ARG A 230 34.66 32.94 32.32
N LYS A 231 35.78 32.25 32.51
CA LYS A 231 36.08 31.41 33.69
C LYS A 231 36.39 32.36 34.86
N PRO A 232 35.99 32.07 36.12
CA PRO A 232 36.59 32.76 37.25
C PRO A 232 38.09 32.46 37.24
N GLU A 233 38.90 33.48 36.97
CA GLU A 233 40.34 33.36 36.84
C GLU A 233 40.96 33.54 38.23
N ILE A 234 41.46 32.44 38.81
CA ILE A 234 42.30 32.49 40.01
C ILE A 234 43.68 32.98 39.56
N THR A 235 43.88 34.30 39.57
CA THR A 235 45.13 34.90 39.08
C THR A 235 46.08 35.15 40.26
N GLU A 236 47.20 34.42 40.23
CA GLU A 236 48.45 34.57 40.98
C GLU A 236 48.45 34.64 42.53
N LEU A 237 49.23 33.72 43.10
CA LEU A 237 49.67 33.68 44.49
C LEU A 237 50.65 34.82 44.75
N THR A 238 50.21 35.91 45.39
CA THR A 238 51.15 36.89 45.92
C THR A 238 51.28 36.71 47.44
N THR A 239 52.50 36.50 47.91
CA THR A 239 52.85 36.41 49.33
C THR A 239 52.84 37.81 49.93
N THR A 240 51.81 38.16 50.70
CA THR A 240 51.81 39.40 51.47
C THR A 240 52.42 39.11 52.84
N LYS A 241 53.63 39.63 53.09
CA LYS A 241 54.30 39.56 54.39
C LYS A 241 53.60 40.48 55.37
N PHE A 242 53.10 39.94 56.48
CA PHE A 242 52.58 40.74 57.59
C PHE A 242 53.60 40.71 58.73
N GLU A 243 54.22 41.87 58.99
CA GLU A 243 55.07 42.08 60.15
C GLU A 243 54.18 42.59 61.30
N ILE A 244 53.98 41.76 62.33
CA ILE A 244 53.26 42.18 63.53
C ILE A 244 54.27 42.89 64.44
N THR A 245 54.37 44.21 64.32
CA THR A 245 55.12 45.03 65.29
C THR A 245 54.24 45.29 66.51
N ILE A 246 54.62 44.72 67.66
CA ILE A 246 53.97 44.97 68.94
C ILE A 246 54.67 46.15 69.61
N ASP A 247 54.28 47.37 69.26
CA ASP A 247 54.72 48.55 70.02
C ASP A 247 53.95 48.59 71.34
N SER A 248 54.60 48.15 72.41
CA SER A 248 54.07 48.26 73.76
C SER A 248 55.19 48.59 74.74
N ALA A 249 55.64 49.85 74.72
CA ALA A 249 56.33 50.44 75.86
C ALA A 249 55.31 50.63 77.00
N VAL A 250 55.13 49.61 77.84
CA VAL A 250 54.24 49.69 79.01
C VAL A 250 54.92 49.03 80.21
N VAL A 251 54.97 49.75 81.33
CA VAL A 251 55.38 49.23 82.64
C VAL A 251 54.46 48.06 83.01
N LEU A 252 55.03 46.85 83.09
CA LEU A 252 54.30 45.59 83.21
C LEU A 252 53.80 45.35 84.64
N ARG A 253 52.53 45.68 84.91
CA ARG A 253 51.74 45.12 86.03
C ARG A 253 51.01 43.84 85.57
N PRO A 254 50.64 42.91 86.47
CA PRO A 254 49.92 41.67 86.10
C PRO A 254 48.69 41.91 85.20
N ASP A 255 47.93 42.98 85.47
CA ASP A 255 46.73 43.34 84.70
C ASP A 255 47.02 43.79 83.26
N THR A 256 48.20 44.35 82.99
CA THR A 256 48.60 44.81 81.65
C THR A 256 49.00 43.67 80.73
N VAL A 257 49.66 42.61 81.25
CA VAL A 257 49.98 41.40 80.48
C VAL A 257 48.70 40.69 80.08
N MET A 258 47.79 40.47 81.03
CA MET A 258 46.53 39.79 80.73
C MET A 258 45.67 40.60 79.74
N ARG A 259 45.65 41.93 79.85
CA ARG A 259 44.97 42.81 78.88
C ARG A 259 45.59 42.74 77.48
N SER A 260 46.91 42.60 77.38
CA SER A 260 47.60 42.44 76.09
C SER A 260 47.38 41.06 75.45
N ILE A 261 47.32 39.99 76.25
CA ILE A 261 46.95 38.65 75.82
C ILE A 261 45.51 38.66 75.31
N ASN A 262 44.56 39.20 76.08
CA ASN A 262 43.16 39.30 75.67
C ASN A 262 42.97 40.13 74.39
N ARG A 263 43.73 41.21 74.19
CA ARG A 263 43.73 41.98 72.93
C ARG A 263 44.27 41.17 71.75
N THR A 264 45.36 40.43 71.95
CA THR A 264 45.99 39.63 70.88
C THR A 264 45.13 38.42 70.51
N LEU A 265 44.55 37.73 71.50
CA LEU A 265 43.58 36.66 71.30
C LEU A 265 42.29 37.19 70.66
N GLY A 266 41.85 38.40 71.02
CA GLY A 266 40.72 39.06 70.37
C GLY A 266 40.97 39.36 68.89
N LYS A 267 42.17 39.85 68.54
CA LYS A 267 42.59 40.03 67.14
C LYS A 267 42.67 38.71 66.38
N LEU A 268 43.31 37.68 66.96
CA LEU A 268 43.38 36.36 66.35
C LEU A 268 42.01 35.73 66.13
N LYS A 269 41.09 35.87 67.08
CA LYS A 269 39.71 35.37 66.95
C LYS A 269 38.94 36.12 65.87
N GLN A 270 39.18 37.42 65.73
CA GLN A 270 38.60 38.22 64.65
C GLN A 270 39.17 37.81 63.28
N GLU A 271 40.48 37.60 63.18
CA GLU A 271 41.14 37.11 61.97
C GLU A 271 40.66 35.69 61.59
N GLU A 272 40.49 34.81 62.57
CA GLU A 272 39.90 33.49 62.38
C GLU A 272 38.48 33.62 61.81
N LYS A 273 37.66 34.50 62.38
CA LYS A 273 36.30 34.75 61.90
C LYS A 273 36.28 35.31 60.47
N ASP A 274 37.11 36.31 60.19
CA ASP A 274 37.21 36.94 58.86
C ASP A 274 37.72 35.93 57.81
N LEU A 275 38.64 35.03 58.18
CA LEU A 275 39.10 33.96 57.30
C LEU A 275 37.99 32.94 57.03
N HIS A 276 37.25 32.52 58.05
CA HIS A 276 36.11 31.61 57.91
C HIS A 276 35.02 32.21 57.01
N GLU A 277 34.69 33.49 57.18
CA GLU A 277 33.71 34.19 56.32
C GLU A 277 34.16 34.19 54.85
N ARG A 278 35.42 34.55 54.57
CA ARG A 278 35.97 34.56 53.19
C ARG A 278 36.03 33.18 52.55
N ILE A 279 36.31 32.14 53.33
CA ILE A 279 36.37 30.76 52.82
C ILE A 279 34.96 30.25 52.53
N ASN A 280 33.99 30.51 53.42
CA ASN A 280 32.59 30.18 53.17
C ASN A 280 32.04 30.89 51.93
N GLU A 281 32.39 32.16 51.70
CA GLU A 281 32.00 32.89 50.49
C GLU A 281 32.52 32.20 49.21
N LYS A 282 33.78 31.75 49.21
CA LYS A 282 34.38 31.02 48.09
C LYS A 282 33.79 29.63 47.92
N GLU A 283 33.53 28.93 49.02
CA GLU A 283 32.87 27.63 49.01
C GLU A 283 31.52 27.73 48.31
N MET A 284 30.73 28.74 48.68
CA MET A 284 29.44 29.01 48.05
C MET A 284 29.58 29.40 46.58
N ALA A 285 30.58 30.21 46.21
CA ALA A 285 30.83 30.57 44.81
C ALA A 285 31.17 29.34 43.94
N LEU A 286 32.02 28.43 44.44
CA LEU A 286 32.37 27.19 43.73
C LEU A 286 31.17 26.24 43.62
N ILE A 287 30.34 26.13 44.67
CA ILE A 287 29.11 25.34 44.65
C ILE A 287 28.11 25.89 43.62
N GLN A 288 27.88 27.19 43.61
CA GLN A 288 26.98 27.85 42.65
C GLN A 288 27.51 27.73 41.21
N TYR A 289 28.83 27.82 41.01
CA TYR A 289 29.47 27.60 39.72
C TYR A 289 29.25 26.17 39.22
N ASN A 290 29.49 25.16 40.07
CA ASN A 290 29.24 23.76 39.74
C ASN A 290 27.75 23.48 39.46
N ALA A 291 26.84 24.08 40.22
CA ALA A 291 25.40 23.99 39.96
C ALA A 291 25.02 24.61 38.60
N SER A 292 25.62 25.75 38.25
CA SER A 292 25.42 26.42 36.96
C SER A 292 25.93 25.57 35.79
N ILE A 293 27.10 24.94 35.90
CA ILE A 293 27.63 24.01 34.90
C ILE A 293 26.64 22.86 34.67
N ILE A 294 26.16 22.22 35.74
CA ILE A 294 25.22 21.10 35.64
C ILE A 294 23.90 21.55 34.99
N HIS A 295 23.39 22.72 35.35
CA HIS A 295 22.18 23.28 34.75
C HIS A 295 22.35 23.52 33.25
N HIS A 296 23.47 24.12 32.83
CA HIS A 296 23.74 24.36 31.41
C HIS A 296 23.88 23.06 30.61
N ILE A 297 24.54 22.05 31.17
CA ILE A 297 24.62 20.73 30.55
C ILE A 297 23.22 20.11 30.41
N LYS A 298 22.39 20.16 31.47
CA LYS A 298 21.00 19.69 31.42
C LYS A 298 20.18 20.41 30.35
N ASP A 299 20.37 21.71 30.18
CA ASP A 299 19.70 22.50 29.16
C ASP A 299 20.09 22.09 27.74
N ILE A 300 21.39 21.86 27.46
CA ILE A 300 21.84 21.35 26.16
C ILE A 300 21.23 19.96 25.92
N LEU A 301 21.27 19.06 26.92
CA LEU A 301 20.74 17.71 26.79
C LEU A 301 19.23 17.68 26.56
N ASN A 302 18.47 18.52 27.26
CA ASN A 302 17.03 18.64 27.06
C ASN A 302 16.69 19.14 25.64
N ARG A 303 17.51 20.02 25.06
CA ARG A 303 17.36 20.44 23.66
C ARG A 303 17.62 19.30 22.69
N LEU A 304 18.73 18.58 22.88
CA LEU A 304 19.06 17.39 22.10
C LEU A 304 17.95 16.34 22.19
N GLU A 305 17.40 16.09 23.38
CA GLU A 305 16.29 15.15 23.56
C GLU A 305 15.04 15.60 22.79
N LYS A 306 14.65 16.88 22.90
CA LYS A 306 13.50 17.41 22.15
C LYS A 306 13.70 17.32 20.64
N GLU A 307 14.92 17.57 20.16
CA GLU A 307 15.26 17.43 18.74
C GLU A 307 15.17 15.98 18.27
N ALA A 308 15.79 15.03 19.00
CA ALA A 308 15.73 13.61 18.70
C ALA A 308 14.30 13.05 18.76
N GLN A 309 13.49 13.46 19.74
CA GLN A 309 12.07 13.10 19.81
C GLN A 309 11.27 13.67 18.62
N ARG A 310 11.57 14.90 18.20
CA ARG A 310 10.90 15.53 17.06
C ARG A 310 11.24 14.83 15.76
N GLU A 311 12.51 14.46 15.56
CA GLU A 311 12.95 13.71 14.38
C GLU A 311 12.28 12.33 14.32
N ALA A 312 12.25 11.61 15.45
CA ALA A 312 11.56 10.32 15.55
C ALA A 312 10.04 10.43 15.30
N ARG A 313 9.39 11.52 15.74
CA ARG A 313 7.97 11.76 15.44
C ARG A 313 7.73 12.06 13.96
N LEU A 314 8.58 12.88 13.35
CA LEU A 314 8.49 13.22 11.93
C LEU A 314 8.77 12.00 11.04
N SER A 315 9.71 11.14 11.41
CA SER A 315 9.96 9.89 10.68
C SER A 315 8.77 8.94 10.78
N LEU A 316 8.14 8.81 11.95
CA LEU A 316 6.90 8.04 12.14
C LEU A 316 5.74 8.60 11.30
N GLU A 317 5.55 9.92 11.29
CA GLU A 317 4.49 10.57 10.50
C GLU A 317 4.70 10.37 8.99
N ASN A 318 5.94 10.58 8.51
CA ASN A 318 6.30 10.30 7.11
C ASN A 318 6.14 8.81 6.76
N ALA A 319 6.51 7.90 7.66
CA ALA A 319 6.35 6.46 7.47
C ALA A 319 4.87 6.08 7.36
N ASN A 320 4.01 6.65 8.19
CA ASN A 320 2.56 6.44 8.14
C ASN A 320 1.97 7.00 6.84
N GLU A 321 2.34 8.22 6.42
CA GLU A 321 1.91 8.80 5.13
C GLU A 321 2.33 7.92 3.93
N VAL A 322 3.56 7.41 3.95
CA VAL A 322 4.04 6.45 2.93
C VAL A 322 3.24 5.15 2.99
N ALA A 323 2.93 4.63 4.18
CA ALA A 323 2.12 3.43 4.34
C ALA A 323 0.69 3.63 3.81
N TYR A 324 0.01 4.72 4.16
CA TYR A 324 -1.33 5.04 3.70
C TYR A 324 -1.40 5.20 2.17
N SER A 325 -0.48 5.97 1.59
CA SER A 325 -0.41 6.11 0.13
C SER A 325 -0.17 4.78 -0.58
N THR A 326 0.65 3.90 0.02
CA THR A 326 0.90 2.55 -0.48
C THR A 326 -0.35 1.66 -0.43
N ILE A 327 -1.09 1.70 0.68
CA ILE A 327 -2.35 0.94 0.85
C ILE A 327 -3.39 1.36 -0.19
N ILE A 328 -3.54 2.66 -0.46
CA ILE A 328 -4.49 3.18 -1.46
C ILE A 328 -4.13 2.67 -2.87
N ILE A 329 -2.85 2.69 -3.25
CA ILE A 329 -2.39 2.20 -4.56
C ILE A 329 -2.68 0.70 -4.70
N ILE A 330 -2.36 -0.11 -3.69
CA ILE A 330 -2.64 -1.55 -3.70
C ILE A 330 -4.15 -1.80 -3.82
N SER A 331 -4.97 -1.07 -3.06
CA SER A 331 -6.44 -1.20 -3.10
C SER A 331 -7.00 -0.87 -4.49
N LEU A 332 -6.50 0.18 -5.14
CA LEU A 332 -6.89 0.55 -6.51
C LEU A 332 -6.54 -0.54 -7.52
N ILE A 333 -5.32 -1.09 -7.43
CA ILE A 333 -4.85 -2.18 -8.30
C ILE A 333 -5.75 -3.42 -8.16
N VAL A 334 -6.04 -3.83 -6.92
CA VAL A 334 -6.93 -4.95 -6.64
C VAL A 334 -8.34 -4.70 -7.21
N GLY A 335 -8.87 -3.49 -7.03
CA GLY A 335 -10.17 -3.09 -7.59
C GLY A 335 -10.21 -3.20 -9.11
N VAL A 336 -9.19 -2.72 -9.81
CA VAL A 336 -9.08 -2.82 -11.29
C VAL A 336 -8.98 -4.28 -11.74
N CYS A 337 -8.19 -5.11 -11.05
CA CYS A 337 -8.08 -6.54 -11.36
C CYS A 337 -9.41 -7.28 -11.20
N VAL A 338 -10.16 -7.00 -10.13
CA VAL A 338 -11.49 -7.60 -9.90
C VAL A 338 -12.48 -7.17 -10.97
N LEU A 339 -12.54 -5.87 -11.30
CA LEU A 339 -13.37 -5.36 -12.39
C LEU A 339 -13.03 -6.00 -13.73
N SER A 340 -11.74 -6.09 -14.06
CA SER A 340 -11.27 -6.75 -15.29
C SER A 340 -11.69 -8.22 -15.34
N ALA A 341 -11.56 -8.95 -14.23
CA ALA A 341 -11.99 -10.35 -14.15
C ALA A 341 -13.50 -10.51 -14.37
N ILE A 342 -14.32 -9.63 -13.78
CA ILE A 342 -15.79 -9.64 -13.97
C ILE A 342 -16.14 -9.39 -15.45
N VAL A 343 -15.50 -8.42 -16.09
CA VAL A 343 -15.71 -8.11 -17.52
C VAL A 343 -15.31 -9.30 -18.40
N LEU A 344 -14.15 -9.92 -18.13
CA LEU A 344 -13.70 -11.10 -18.87
C LEU A 344 -14.68 -12.27 -18.71
N LEU A 345 -15.18 -12.51 -17.49
CA LEU A 345 -16.14 -13.58 -17.22
C LEU A 345 -17.47 -13.34 -17.96
N TYR A 346 -17.94 -12.09 -17.99
CA TYR A 346 -19.11 -11.70 -18.78
C TYR A 346 -18.89 -11.94 -20.28
N LEU A 347 -17.76 -11.50 -20.84
CA LEU A 347 -17.43 -11.67 -22.26
C LEU A 347 -17.36 -13.15 -22.65
N ILE A 348 -16.70 -13.99 -21.83
CA ILE A 348 -16.62 -15.44 -22.05
C ILE A 348 -18.01 -16.08 -22.01
N SER A 349 -18.83 -15.72 -21.03
CA SER A 349 -20.21 -16.23 -20.90
C SER A 349 -21.08 -15.85 -22.11
N ALA A 350 -20.98 -14.61 -22.57
CA ALA A 350 -21.69 -14.11 -23.75
C ALA A 350 -21.23 -14.84 -25.02
N ASP A 351 -19.91 -15.04 -25.20
CA ASP A 351 -19.35 -15.73 -26.36
C ASP A 351 -19.76 -17.20 -26.42
N ILE A 352 -19.70 -17.91 -25.29
CA ILE A 352 -20.17 -19.31 -25.18
C ILE A 352 -21.67 -19.41 -25.53
N THR A 353 -22.48 -18.48 -25.03
CA THR A 353 -23.93 -18.46 -25.32
C THR A 353 -24.19 -18.29 -26.81
N LYS A 354 -23.49 -17.34 -27.44
CA LYS A 354 -23.61 -17.07 -28.88
C LYS A 354 -23.15 -18.26 -29.73
N SER A 355 -22.01 -18.86 -29.37
CA SER A 355 -21.47 -20.05 -30.03
C SER A 355 -22.43 -21.24 -29.96
N ASN A 356 -23.00 -21.49 -28.78
CA ASN A 356 -24.00 -22.56 -28.59
C ASN A 356 -25.28 -22.31 -29.40
N PHE A 357 -25.74 -21.07 -29.48
CA PHE A 357 -26.91 -20.71 -30.29
C PHE A 357 -26.68 -20.97 -31.79
N TYR A 358 -25.54 -20.55 -32.34
CA TYR A 358 -25.20 -20.85 -33.74
C TYR A 358 -25.02 -22.34 -33.98
N LYS A 359 -24.40 -23.08 -33.05
CA LYS A 359 -24.27 -24.53 -33.15
C LYS A 359 -25.64 -25.22 -33.21
N LYS A 360 -26.61 -24.79 -32.39
CA LYS A 360 -27.99 -25.30 -32.43
C LYS A 360 -28.67 -25.01 -33.75
N GLN A 361 -28.57 -23.78 -34.28
CA GLN A 361 -29.13 -23.43 -35.58
C GLN A 361 -28.51 -24.25 -36.71
N LEU A 362 -27.18 -24.43 -36.70
CA LEU A 362 -26.49 -25.23 -37.70
C LEU A 362 -26.94 -26.70 -37.66
N LEU A 363 -27.10 -27.27 -36.46
CA LEU A 363 -27.61 -28.62 -36.30
C LEU A 363 -29.07 -28.76 -36.76
N ALA A 364 -29.92 -27.77 -36.47
CA ALA A 364 -31.31 -27.77 -36.93
C ALA A 364 -31.40 -27.70 -38.46
N ALA A 365 -30.71 -26.75 -39.09
CA ALA A 365 -30.67 -26.61 -40.55
C ALA A 365 -30.06 -27.84 -41.24
N LYS A 366 -29.03 -28.45 -40.63
CA LYS A 366 -28.45 -29.70 -41.12
C LYS A 366 -29.47 -30.84 -41.08
N LYS A 367 -30.22 -30.97 -39.98
CA LYS A 367 -31.24 -32.01 -39.82
C LYS A 367 -32.36 -31.85 -40.85
N GLU A 368 -32.85 -30.63 -41.04
CA GLU A 368 -33.87 -30.33 -42.06
C GLU A 368 -33.38 -30.68 -43.48
N ALA A 369 -32.12 -30.36 -43.81
CA ALA A 369 -31.52 -30.71 -45.09
C ALA A 369 -31.37 -32.23 -45.27
N GLU A 370 -31.00 -32.97 -44.21
CA GLU A 370 -30.92 -34.43 -44.23
C GLU A 370 -32.31 -35.07 -44.40
N GLU A 371 -33.34 -34.57 -43.70
CA GLU A 371 -34.72 -35.04 -43.83
C GLU A 371 -35.26 -34.81 -45.26
N LEU A 372 -35.02 -33.63 -45.84
CA LEU A 372 -35.39 -33.32 -47.21
C LEU A 372 -34.65 -34.21 -48.22
N ALA A 373 -33.35 -34.44 -48.00
CA ALA A 373 -32.56 -35.32 -48.87
C ALA A 373 -33.08 -36.77 -48.84
N GLN A 374 -33.38 -37.30 -47.65
CA GLN A 374 -33.96 -38.64 -47.50
C GLN A 374 -35.35 -38.74 -48.16
N ALA A 375 -36.21 -37.74 -47.99
CA ALA A 375 -37.52 -37.70 -48.65
C ALA A 375 -37.39 -37.70 -50.18
N LYS A 376 -36.41 -36.95 -50.71
CA LYS A 376 -36.11 -36.93 -52.15
C LYS A 376 -35.59 -38.27 -52.66
N GLU A 377 -34.70 -38.93 -51.92
CA GLU A 377 -34.21 -40.27 -52.26
C GLU A 377 -35.35 -41.30 -52.27
N ALA A 378 -36.20 -41.29 -51.25
CA ALA A 378 -37.37 -42.17 -51.16
C ALA A 378 -38.35 -41.93 -52.32
N PHE A 379 -38.61 -40.68 -52.68
CA PHE A 379 -39.44 -40.33 -53.83
C PHE A 379 -38.88 -40.90 -55.13
N LEU A 380 -37.58 -40.68 -55.41
CA LEU A 380 -36.94 -41.19 -56.64
C LEU A 380 -36.95 -42.73 -56.71
N ALA A 381 -36.74 -43.40 -55.58
CA ALA A 381 -36.80 -44.85 -55.48
C ALA A 381 -38.22 -45.38 -55.77
N ASN A 382 -39.25 -44.78 -55.16
CA ASN A 382 -40.64 -45.16 -55.36
C ASN A 382 -41.09 -44.91 -56.80
N MET A 383 -40.77 -43.75 -57.39
CA MET A 383 -41.09 -43.44 -58.78
C MET A 383 -40.41 -44.41 -59.74
N SER A 384 -39.16 -44.80 -59.47
CA SER A 384 -38.46 -45.81 -60.29
C SER A 384 -39.18 -47.16 -60.26
N HIS A 385 -39.74 -47.57 -59.13
CA HIS A 385 -40.49 -48.81 -58.99
C HIS A 385 -41.85 -48.75 -59.71
N GLU A 386 -42.59 -47.66 -59.51
CA GLU A 386 -43.89 -47.41 -60.13
C GLU A 386 -43.79 -47.31 -61.66
N ILE A 387 -42.68 -46.78 -62.21
CA ILE A 387 -42.43 -46.77 -63.66
C ILE A 387 -42.07 -48.17 -64.17
N ARG A 388 -41.25 -48.92 -63.42
CA ARG A 388 -40.73 -50.22 -63.86
C ARG A 388 -41.83 -51.25 -64.06
N THR A 389 -42.84 -51.27 -63.19
CA THR A 389 -43.91 -52.27 -63.19
C THR A 389 -44.77 -52.28 -64.48
N PRO A 390 -45.40 -51.16 -64.89
CA PRO A 390 -46.17 -51.12 -66.15
C PRO A 390 -45.27 -51.31 -67.36
N LEU A 391 -44.01 -50.83 -67.31
CA LEU A 391 -43.05 -51.03 -68.40
C LEU A 391 -42.72 -52.52 -68.61
N HIS A 392 -42.53 -53.28 -67.53
CA HIS A 392 -42.31 -54.74 -67.61
C HIS A 392 -43.54 -55.47 -68.15
N ALA A 393 -44.75 -55.05 -67.77
CA ALA A 393 -45.98 -55.62 -68.32
C ALA A 393 -46.07 -55.38 -69.84
N ILE A 394 -45.80 -54.16 -70.31
CA ILE A 394 -45.79 -53.83 -71.74
C ILE A 394 -44.79 -54.72 -72.49
N LEU A 395 -43.56 -54.81 -71.99
CA LEU A 395 -42.52 -55.61 -72.62
C LEU A 395 -42.88 -57.09 -72.66
N GLY A 396 -43.36 -57.66 -71.54
CA GLY A 396 -43.72 -59.07 -71.44
C GLY A 396 -44.84 -59.48 -72.39
N PHE A 397 -45.93 -58.71 -72.44
CA PHE A 397 -47.02 -58.98 -73.37
C PHE A 397 -46.63 -58.74 -74.83
N SER A 398 -45.76 -57.75 -75.10
CA SER A 398 -45.24 -57.51 -76.45
C SER A 398 -44.37 -58.68 -76.93
N GLU A 399 -43.47 -59.20 -76.08
CA GLU A 399 -42.67 -60.38 -76.38
C GLU A 399 -43.52 -61.63 -76.59
N GLN A 400 -44.59 -61.81 -75.80
CA GLN A 400 -45.53 -62.91 -75.96
C GLN A 400 -46.22 -62.83 -77.34
N MET A 401 -46.67 -61.65 -77.75
CA MET A 401 -47.29 -61.44 -79.05
C MET A 401 -46.31 -61.70 -80.21
N LEU A 402 -45.02 -61.38 -80.05
CA LEU A 402 -44.00 -61.65 -81.07
C LEU A 402 -43.66 -63.14 -81.21
N LYS A 403 -43.88 -63.95 -80.15
CA LYS A 403 -43.63 -65.41 -80.16
C LYS A 403 -44.81 -66.24 -80.67
N GLU A 404 -46.00 -65.64 -80.79
CA GLU A 404 -47.24 -66.31 -81.21
C GLU A 404 -47.24 -66.59 -82.73
N LYS A 405 -47.23 -67.87 -83.12
CA LYS A 405 -47.12 -68.31 -84.53
C LYS A 405 -48.47 -68.42 -85.26
N SER A 406 -49.59 -68.30 -84.55
CA SER A 406 -50.93 -68.62 -85.07
C SER A 406 -51.63 -67.47 -85.82
N GLY A 407 -51.04 -66.27 -85.86
CA GLY A 407 -51.59 -65.10 -86.58
C GLY A 407 -52.83 -64.46 -85.94
N LEU A 408 -53.35 -65.02 -84.84
CA LEU A 408 -54.40 -64.42 -84.03
C LEU A 408 -53.75 -63.60 -82.91
N LEU A 409 -53.77 -62.26 -83.01
CA LEU A 409 -53.37 -61.42 -81.89
C LEU A 409 -54.30 -61.72 -80.70
N PRO A 410 -53.79 -62.19 -79.54
CA PRO A 410 -54.62 -62.34 -78.36
C PRO A 410 -55.08 -60.94 -77.95
N LYS A 411 -56.38 -60.66 -78.09
CA LYS A 411 -56.99 -59.37 -77.68
C LYS A 411 -56.63 -59.00 -76.24
N GLU A 412 -56.42 -59.99 -75.39
CA GLU A 412 -56.03 -59.86 -74.00
C GLU A 412 -54.62 -59.27 -73.84
N ALA A 413 -53.62 -59.73 -74.62
CA ALA A 413 -52.25 -59.22 -74.58
C ALA A 413 -52.19 -57.77 -75.10
N ALA A 414 -52.87 -57.47 -76.21
CA ALA A 414 -52.98 -56.11 -76.72
C ALA A 414 -53.71 -55.18 -75.74
N GLY A 415 -54.77 -55.67 -75.08
CA GLY A 415 -55.48 -54.96 -74.03
C GLY A 415 -54.61 -54.66 -72.81
N ALA A 416 -53.78 -55.61 -72.38
CA ALA A 416 -52.86 -55.45 -71.26
C ALA A 416 -51.73 -54.46 -71.55
N ILE A 417 -51.16 -54.46 -72.76
CA ILE A 417 -50.22 -53.43 -73.23
C ILE A 417 -50.88 -52.04 -73.21
N HIS A 418 -52.10 -51.94 -73.75
CA HIS A 418 -52.81 -50.66 -73.81
C HIS A 418 -53.11 -50.10 -72.42
N SER A 419 -53.60 -50.94 -71.50
CA SER A 419 -53.86 -50.55 -70.10
C SER A 419 -52.59 -50.12 -69.38
N SER A 420 -51.50 -50.90 -69.51
CA SER A 420 -50.21 -50.59 -68.88
C SER A 420 -49.57 -49.30 -69.45
N SER A 421 -49.75 -49.04 -70.75
CA SER A 421 -49.28 -47.80 -71.39
C SER A 421 -50.07 -46.58 -70.91
N LYS A 422 -51.39 -46.72 -70.73
CA LYS A 422 -52.22 -45.66 -70.13
C LYS A 422 -51.82 -45.37 -68.70
N HIS A 423 -51.56 -46.40 -67.89
CA HIS A 423 -51.06 -46.22 -66.52
C HIS A 423 -49.73 -45.48 -66.51
N LEU A 424 -48.73 -45.93 -67.30
CA LEU A 424 -47.43 -45.28 -67.36
C LEU A 424 -47.52 -43.82 -67.81
N LEU A 425 -48.37 -43.51 -68.79
CA LEU A 425 -48.59 -42.14 -69.24
C LEU A 425 -49.20 -41.26 -68.13
N ALA A 426 -50.16 -41.78 -67.37
CA ALA A 426 -50.71 -41.08 -66.21
C ALA A 426 -49.62 -40.79 -65.17
N LEU A 427 -48.80 -41.79 -64.81
CA LEU A 427 -47.70 -41.64 -63.86
C LEU A 427 -46.66 -40.61 -64.31
N VAL A 428 -46.30 -40.59 -65.59
CA VAL A 428 -45.37 -39.58 -66.15
C VAL A 428 -45.98 -38.18 -66.08
N ASN A 429 -47.27 -38.04 -66.41
CA ASN A 429 -47.96 -36.76 -66.31
C ASN A 429 -48.03 -36.26 -64.87
N ASP A 430 -48.27 -37.14 -63.90
CA ASP A 430 -48.28 -36.80 -62.47
C ASP A 430 -46.89 -36.30 -62.00
N ILE A 431 -45.81 -36.95 -62.44
CA ILE A 431 -44.42 -36.50 -62.13
C ILE A 431 -44.12 -35.14 -62.77
N LEU A 432 -44.57 -34.91 -64.01
CA LEU A 432 -44.37 -33.64 -64.71
C LEU A 432 -45.16 -32.51 -64.06
N ASP A 433 -46.41 -32.76 -63.67
CA ASP A 433 -47.23 -31.78 -62.95
C ASP A 433 -46.62 -31.46 -61.58
N LEU A 434 -46.15 -32.45 -60.83
CA LEU A 434 -45.41 -32.23 -59.58
C LEU A 434 -44.16 -31.36 -59.79
N SER A 435 -43.36 -31.67 -60.81
CA SER A 435 -42.14 -30.91 -61.14
C SER A 435 -42.45 -29.44 -61.50
N LYS A 436 -43.55 -29.20 -62.24
CA LYS A 436 -44.02 -27.84 -62.55
C LYS A 436 -44.47 -27.09 -61.31
N ILE A 437 -45.10 -27.77 -60.36
CA ILE A 437 -45.51 -27.18 -59.07
C ILE A 437 -44.27 -26.82 -58.24
N GLU A 438 -43.31 -27.73 -58.10
CA GLU A 438 -42.06 -27.48 -57.35
C GLU A 438 -41.24 -26.34 -57.93
N ALA A 439 -41.15 -26.26 -59.26
CA ALA A 439 -40.45 -25.18 -59.96
C ALA A 439 -41.22 -23.84 -59.94
N ARG A 440 -42.42 -23.78 -59.34
CA ARG A 440 -43.36 -22.63 -59.42
C ARG A 440 -43.68 -22.21 -60.86
N GLN A 441 -43.70 -23.17 -61.78
CA GLN A 441 -43.97 -22.98 -63.20
C GLN A 441 -45.38 -23.37 -63.62
N LEU A 442 -46.18 -23.93 -62.70
CA LEU A 442 -47.60 -24.16 -62.93
C LEU A 442 -48.33 -22.82 -63.02
N LYS A 443 -48.80 -22.46 -64.22
CA LYS A 443 -49.72 -21.34 -64.42
C LYS A 443 -51.14 -21.89 -64.40
N LEU A 444 -52.00 -21.28 -63.60
CA LEU A 444 -53.44 -21.56 -63.61
C LEU A 444 -54.07 -20.73 -64.72
N GLU A 445 -54.94 -21.36 -65.50
CA GLU A 445 -55.76 -20.65 -66.48
C GLU A 445 -57.08 -20.25 -65.82
N GLU A 446 -57.35 -18.95 -65.74
CA GLU A 446 -58.58 -18.46 -65.12
C GLU A 446 -59.68 -18.28 -66.18
N VAL A 447 -60.70 -19.13 -66.12
CA VAL A 447 -61.87 -19.09 -67.01
C VAL A 447 -63.16 -19.23 -66.19
N ASP A 448 -64.26 -18.67 -66.71
CA ASP A 448 -65.59 -18.87 -66.15
C ASP A 448 -66.12 -20.25 -66.54
N PHE A 449 -66.53 -21.06 -65.56
CA PHE A 449 -67.08 -22.40 -65.80
C PHE A 449 -68.24 -22.73 -64.85
N SER A 450 -69.20 -23.54 -65.34
CA SER A 450 -70.31 -24.05 -64.52
C SER A 450 -69.85 -25.22 -63.65
N LEU A 451 -70.05 -25.10 -62.34
CA LEU A 451 -69.77 -26.17 -61.40
C LEU A 451 -70.67 -27.39 -61.66
N TYR A 452 -71.94 -27.14 -61.97
CA TYR A 452 -72.91 -28.19 -62.28
C TYR A 452 -72.46 -29.02 -63.49
N GLU A 453 -72.08 -28.36 -64.59
CA GLU A 453 -71.60 -29.05 -65.79
C GLU A 453 -70.32 -29.86 -65.51
N LEU A 454 -69.40 -29.31 -64.72
CA LEU A 454 -68.16 -30.00 -64.37
C LEU A 454 -68.43 -31.30 -63.59
N PHE A 455 -69.22 -31.24 -62.52
CA PHE A 455 -69.57 -32.41 -61.72
C PHE A 455 -70.37 -33.43 -62.51
N HIS A 456 -71.32 -32.97 -63.34
CA HIS A 456 -72.09 -33.85 -64.21
C HIS A 456 -71.19 -34.60 -65.22
N ASN A 457 -70.24 -33.90 -65.84
CA ASN A 457 -69.28 -34.49 -66.76
C ASN A 457 -68.37 -35.53 -66.08
N VAL A 458 -67.91 -35.25 -64.86
CA VAL A 458 -67.12 -36.21 -64.06
C VAL A 458 -67.97 -37.44 -63.72
N GLN A 459 -69.19 -37.24 -63.23
CA GLN A 459 -70.11 -38.34 -62.88
C GLN A 459 -70.38 -39.24 -64.09
N GLN A 460 -70.73 -38.65 -65.24
CA GLN A 460 -70.98 -39.40 -66.48
C GLN A 460 -69.76 -40.23 -66.91
N THR A 461 -68.56 -39.68 -66.79
CA THR A 461 -67.31 -40.36 -67.16
C THR A 461 -67.07 -41.61 -66.31
N PHE A 462 -67.23 -41.51 -65.00
CA PHE A 462 -66.97 -42.61 -64.07
C PHE A 462 -68.18 -43.53 -63.82
N GLN A 463 -69.37 -43.16 -64.31
CA GLN A 463 -70.60 -43.94 -64.13
C GLN A 463 -70.46 -45.39 -64.64
N ILE A 464 -69.77 -45.58 -65.76
CA ILE A 464 -69.55 -46.91 -66.37
C ILE A 464 -68.61 -47.76 -65.50
N GLU A 465 -67.51 -47.16 -65.02
CA GLU A 465 -66.53 -47.83 -64.18
C GLU A 465 -67.11 -48.19 -62.80
N ALA A 466 -67.86 -47.26 -62.18
CA ALA A 466 -68.57 -47.50 -60.94
C ALA A 466 -69.60 -48.65 -61.07
N ARG A 467 -70.41 -48.64 -62.15
CA ARG A 467 -71.37 -49.73 -62.45
C ARG A 467 -70.68 -51.08 -62.65
N ALA A 468 -69.54 -51.12 -63.33
CA ALA A 468 -68.75 -52.35 -63.51
C ALA A 468 -68.30 -52.95 -62.16
N LYS A 469 -68.10 -52.12 -61.15
CA LYS A 469 -67.80 -52.53 -59.76
C LYS A 469 -69.03 -52.67 -58.84
N ASN A 470 -70.26 -52.46 -59.35
CA ASN A 470 -71.50 -52.39 -58.56
C ASN A 470 -71.49 -51.30 -57.48
N ILE A 471 -70.91 -50.15 -57.79
CA ILE A 471 -70.89 -48.95 -56.93
C ILE A 471 -71.91 -47.94 -57.47
N TYR A 472 -72.72 -47.38 -56.57
CA TYR A 472 -73.64 -46.28 -56.88
C TYR A 472 -72.88 -44.96 -56.74
N LEU A 473 -72.73 -44.25 -57.87
CA LEU A 473 -72.13 -42.92 -57.92
C LEU A 473 -73.24 -41.88 -58.07
N GLU A 474 -73.49 -41.12 -57.02
CA GLU A 474 -74.51 -40.07 -56.97
C GLU A 474 -73.87 -38.71 -56.70
N THR A 475 -74.45 -37.67 -57.27
CA THR A 475 -73.94 -36.30 -57.14
C THR A 475 -75.03 -35.45 -56.52
N HIS A 476 -74.77 -34.92 -55.33
CA HIS A 476 -75.71 -34.08 -54.60
C HIS A 476 -75.24 -32.63 -54.63
N LEU A 477 -75.82 -31.84 -55.52
CA LEU A 477 -75.54 -30.41 -55.60
C LEU A 477 -76.73 -29.63 -55.01
N PRO A 478 -76.50 -28.67 -54.11
CA PRO A 478 -77.58 -27.84 -53.59
C PRO A 478 -78.19 -26.96 -54.70
N PRO A 479 -79.43 -26.47 -54.56
CA PRO A 479 -80.08 -25.63 -55.58
C PRO A 479 -79.30 -24.36 -55.93
N GLU A 480 -78.47 -23.86 -55.00
CA GLU A 480 -77.57 -22.73 -55.25
C GLU A 480 -76.30 -23.10 -56.04
N ALA A 481 -76.10 -24.35 -56.49
CA ALA A 481 -74.89 -24.81 -57.18
C ALA A 481 -74.84 -24.50 -58.69
N ASP A 482 -75.81 -23.78 -59.24
CA ASP A 482 -75.79 -23.22 -60.60
C ASP A 482 -74.87 -21.98 -60.69
N LEU A 483 -73.73 -22.07 -59.99
CA LEU A 483 -72.72 -21.04 -59.86
C LEU A 483 -71.73 -21.16 -61.01
N ILE A 484 -71.54 -20.05 -61.71
CA ILE A 484 -70.36 -19.85 -62.57
C ILE A 484 -69.19 -19.51 -61.64
N LEU A 485 -68.18 -20.37 -61.61
CA LEU A 485 -66.94 -20.15 -60.87
C LEU A 485 -65.85 -19.62 -61.81
N HIS A 486 -64.98 -18.78 -61.27
CA HIS A 486 -63.81 -18.26 -61.97
C HIS A 486 -62.57 -19.03 -61.54
N GLY A 487 -61.91 -19.72 -62.47
CA GLY A 487 -60.69 -20.47 -62.18
C GLY A 487 -60.33 -21.51 -63.24
N ASP A 488 -59.42 -22.42 -62.88
CA ASP A 488 -58.89 -23.43 -63.81
C ASP A 488 -59.74 -24.70 -63.81
N VAL A 489 -60.72 -24.73 -64.71
CA VAL A 489 -61.62 -25.88 -64.91
C VAL A 489 -60.86 -27.19 -65.19
N PHE A 490 -59.70 -27.13 -65.86
CA PHE A 490 -58.91 -28.32 -66.17
C PHE A 490 -58.34 -28.91 -64.88
N ARG A 491 -57.79 -28.06 -63.99
CA ARG A 491 -57.22 -28.49 -62.70
C ARG A 491 -58.29 -28.95 -61.72
N PHE A 492 -59.43 -28.26 -61.67
CA PHE A 492 -60.58 -28.72 -60.89
C PHE A 492 -61.07 -30.10 -61.35
N ARG A 493 -61.19 -30.30 -62.66
CA ARG A 493 -61.53 -31.62 -63.22
C ARG A 493 -60.51 -32.68 -62.83
N GLN A 494 -59.22 -32.37 -62.88
CA GLN A 494 -58.15 -33.29 -62.50
C GLN A 494 -58.24 -33.70 -61.02
N ILE A 495 -58.50 -32.75 -60.11
CA ILE A 495 -58.74 -33.03 -58.69
C ILE A 495 -59.93 -33.99 -58.53
N LEU A 496 -61.06 -33.68 -59.16
CA LEU A 496 -62.27 -34.51 -59.08
C LEU A 496 -62.03 -35.91 -59.67
N PHE A 497 -61.33 -36.01 -60.80
CA PHE A 497 -60.97 -37.30 -61.40
C PHE A 497 -60.13 -38.15 -60.45
N ASN A 498 -59.12 -37.55 -59.80
CA ASN A 498 -58.27 -38.28 -58.85
C ASN A 498 -59.04 -38.72 -57.61
N LEU A 499 -59.91 -37.86 -57.07
CA LEU A 499 -60.73 -38.20 -55.89
C LEU A 499 -61.76 -39.28 -56.21
N VAL A 500 -62.53 -39.13 -57.29
CA VAL A 500 -63.59 -40.07 -57.69
C VAL A 500 -62.99 -41.41 -58.13
N SER A 501 -61.88 -41.41 -58.88
CA SER A 501 -61.17 -42.63 -59.25
C SER A 501 -60.65 -43.37 -58.02
N ASN A 502 -60.05 -42.66 -57.05
CA ASN A 502 -59.61 -43.26 -55.79
C ASN A 502 -60.79 -43.80 -54.97
N ALA A 503 -61.91 -43.07 -54.88
CA ALA A 503 -63.11 -43.53 -54.19
C ALA A 503 -63.63 -44.85 -54.80
N ILE A 504 -63.78 -44.92 -56.13
CA ILE A 504 -64.18 -46.16 -56.82
C ILE A 504 -63.14 -47.29 -56.67
N LYS A 505 -61.85 -46.94 -56.60
CA LYS A 505 -60.76 -47.91 -56.40
C LYS A 505 -60.81 -48.58 -55.03
N PHE A 506 -61.02 -47.80 -53.98
CA PHE A 506 -60.88 -48.23 -52.58
C PHE A 506 -62.21 -48.54 -51.86
N THR A 507 -63.36 -48.24 -52.47
CA THR A 507 -64.65 -48.71 -51.95
C THR A 507 -64.87 -50.17 -52.34
N GLU A 508 -64.90 -51.06 -51.35
CA GLU A 508 -65.30 -52.47 -51.52
C GLU A 508 -66.83 -52.57 -51.65
N LYS A 509 -67.31 -53.59 -52.37
CA LYS A 509 -68.70 -53.68 -52.91
C LYS A 509 -69.80 -53.23 -51.93
N ALA A 510 -70.68 -52.39 -52.48
CA ALA A 510 -71.98 -51.95 -51.96
C ALA A 510 -71.98 -51.07 -50.70
N GLU A 511 -71.10 -50.05 -50.67
CA GLU A 511 -71.33 -48.86 -49.85
C GLU A 511 -71.56 -47.61 -50.72
N TRP A 512 -72.53 -46.80 -50.29
CA TRP A 512 -72.92 -45.53 -50.92
C TRP A 512 -71.78 -44.51 -50.80
N ILE A 513 -71.31 -43.98 -51.91
CA ILE A 513 -70.37 -42.85 -51.92
C ILE A 513 -71.20 -41.58 -52.18
N SER A 514 -71.59 -40.88 -51.13
CA SER A 514 -72.14 -39.51 -51.25
C SER A 514 -71.00 -38.50 -51.19
N GLY A 515 -70.80 -37.76 -52.28
CA GLY A 515 -69.88 -36.62 -52.37
C GLY A 515 -70.64 -35.37 -52.72
#